data_AF-A0A968S9M3-F1
#
_entry.id   AF-A0A968S9M3-F1
#
_cell.length_a   1.000
_cell.length_b   1.000
_cell.length_c   1.000
_cell.angle_alpha   90.00
_cell.angle_beta   90.00
_cell.angle_gamma   90.00
#
_symmetry.space_group_name_H-M   'P 1'
#
loop_
_entity.id
_entity.type
_entity.pdbx_description
1 polymer ?
#
loop_
_entity_poly.entity_id
_entity_poly.type
_entity_poly.pdbx_seq_one_letter_code
_entity_poly.pdbx_strand_id
1 'polypeptide(L)'
;MNYWIEDFNNKQRQEFLEKWYIYQEGKAARGLDRGIQKKAKTRAKALLNQIDDRPELKALSGNALMLNMMVRYHRDKKGQKLPQRKFELYRGILELQLDRRPTEKGIGLLLNSAAERQQVLQFVALEMMQKVTGATKKDDEGFKQISHEHLIQSIAQALAKKGWIVKADDFLQQMVDVCELLVKRDENYEFSHLSFQSFLAAWELYDLKEEGEELIYAKSSLEKWKEIDAWKDTFVFYANLVNPNQLMQKLVDLEQDDLADFIYRQLDRSDVIAPIEKLVTNNLYQQLEEYLKNQQWEKADQETWKLMLKVTDREEEEWLGLENIKNFPCDDLLTLDRLWVKYSKRYGYEFGFSVQKQIYIECGGDLDSSHPSDKTWEKFCDRINSKSFLLWKGSGRYRDLGHLPSVYQKIAGRIVFLFSYPSL
;
A
#
# COMPACT_ATOMS: atom_id res chain seq x y z
N MET A 1 5.76 -23.02 -17.91
CA MET A 1 6.07 -21.72 -18.56
C MET A 1 5.14 -20.71 -17.89
N ASN A 2 5.62 -19.95 -16.92
CA ASN A 2 4.80 -18.92 -16.28
C ASN A 2 4.72 -17.74 -17.24
N TYR A 3 3.57 -17.57 -17.89
CA TYR A 3 3.29 -16.41 -18.71
C TYR A 3 2.99 -15.23 -17.78
N TRP A 4 3.94 -14.32 -17.66
CA TRP A 4 3.74 -13.06 -16.95
C TRP A 4 2.92 -12.13 -17.84
N ILE A 5 1.76 -11.70 -17.36
CA ILE A 5 0.97 -10.66 -18.03
C ILE A 5 1.62 -9.32 -17.64
N GLU A 6 2.21 -8.63 -18.61
CA GLU A 6 2.75 -7.29 -18.39
C GLU A 6 1.63 -6.27 -18.15
N ASP A 7 1.86 -5.38 -17.19
CA ASP A 7 1.00 -4.23 -16.97
C ASP A 7 0.95 -3.33 -18.20
N PHE A 8 -0.21 -2.70 -18.42
CA PHE A 8 -0.35 -1.72 -19.48
C PHE A 8 0.52 -0.50 -19.25
N ASN A 9 1.39 -0.22 -20.22
CA ASN A 9 2.08 1.06 -20.31
C ASN A 9 1.11 2.20 -20.69
N ASN A 10 1.56 3.45 -20.59
CA ASN A 10 0.73 4.65 -20.87
C ASN A 10 0.04 4.60 -22.24
N LYS A 11 0.76 4.12 -23.27
CA LYS A 11 0.23 4.03 -24.63
C LYS A 11 -0.86 2.95 -24.73
N GLN A 12 -0.63 1.77 -24.16
CA GLN A 12 -1.61 0.69 -24.12
C GLN A 12 -2.87 1.11 -23.37
N ARG A 13 -2.74 1.82 -22.24
CA ARG A 13 -3.89 2.37 -21.50
C ARG A 13 -4.70 3.34 -22.34
N GLN A 14 -4.04 4.29 -23.00
CA GLN A 14 -4.72 5.23 -23.88
C GLN A 14 -5.46 4.52 -25.01
N GLU A 15 -4.79 3.60 -25.72
CA GLU A 15 -5.39 2.85 -26.81
C GLU A 15 -6.59 2.02 -26.36
N PHE A 16 -6.48 1.36 -25.20
CA PHE A 16 -7.56 0.60 -24.61
C PHE A 16 -8.77 1.50 -24.33
N LEU A 17 -8.58 2.63 -23.62
CA LEU A 17 -9.65 3.54 -23.27
C LEU A 17 -10.34 4.14 -24.50
N GLU A 18 -9.56 4.56 -25.51
CA GLU A 18 -10.12 5.10 -26.75
C GLU A 18 -10.95 4.07 -27.49
N LYS A 19 -10.41 2.87 -27.73
CA LYS A 19 -11.12 1.78 -28.42
C LYS A 19 -12.38 1.37 -27.65
N TRP A 20 -12.28 1.28 -26.33
CA TRP A 20 -13.39 0.92 -25.46
C TRP A 20 -14.53 1.95 -25.54
N TYR A 21 -14.24 3.24 -25.40
CA TYR A 21 -15.27 4.29 -25.51
C TYR A 21 -15.87 4.35 -26.92
N ILE A 22 -15.05 4.22 -27.97
CA ILE A 22 -15.52 4.21 -29.35
C ILE A 22 -16.54 3.10 -29.56
N TYR A 23 -16.21 1.88 -29.11
CA TYR A 23 -17.10 0.73 -29.21
C TYR A 23 -18.41 0.96 -28.42
N GLN A 24 -18.32 1.40 -27.17
CA GLN A 24 -19.49 1.53 -26.30
C GLN A 24 -20.41 2.69 -26.68
N GLU A 25 -19.86 3.84 -27.08
CA GLU A 25 -20.66 4.96 -27.57
C GLU A 25 -21.26 4.65 -28.94
N GLY A 26 -20.51 3.98 -29.83
CA GLY A 26 -21.02 3.56 -31.14
C GLY A 26 -22.16 2.54 -31.02
N LYS A 27 -22.03 1.58 -30.09
CA LYS A 27 -23.10 0.62 -29.78
C LYS A 27 -24.35 1.32 -29.23
N ALA A 28 -24.18 2.27 -28.31
CA ALA A 28 -25.30 3.03 -27.73
C ALA A 28 -26.02 3.90 -28.78
N ALA A 29 -25.27 4.47 -29.72
CA ALA A 29 -25.80 5.31 -30.79
C ALA A 29 -26.25 4.54 -32.05
N ARG A 30 -26.08 3.20 -32.08
CA ARG A 30 -26.35 2.33 -33.24
C ARG A 30 -25.63 2.77 -34.52
N GLY A 31 -24.41 3.27 -34.39
CA GLY A 31 -23.61 3.75 -35.52
C GLY A 31 -22.36 4.50 -35.06
N LEU A 32 -21.42 4.71 -35.97
CA LEU A 32 -20.16 5.40 -35.69
C LEU A 32 -19.99 6.60 -36.61
N ASP A 33 -20.19 7.81 -36.08
CA ASP A 33 -19.92 9.06 -36.78
C ASP A 33 -18.75 9.84 -36.16
N ARG A 34 -18.35 10.94 -36.81
CA ARG A 34 -17.25 11.79 -36.34
C ARG A 34 -17.52 12.44 -34.97
N GLY A 35 -18.78 12.77 -34.67
CA GLY A 35 -19.19 13.35 -33.38
C GLY A 35 -19.06 12.35 -32.24
N ILE A 36 -19.51 11.12 -32.44
CA ILE A 36 -19.40 10.00 -31.50
C ILE A 36 -17.93 9.67 -31.24
N GLN A 37 -17.10 9.59 -32.28
CA GLN A 37 -15.66 9.37 -32.12
C GLN A 37 -14.99 10.50 -31.33
N LYS A 38 -15.35 11.77 -31.61
CA LYS A 38 -14.83 12.92 -30.86
C LYS A 38 -15.25 12.88 -29.39
N LYS A 39 -16.52 12.54 -29.10
CA LYS A 39 -17.03 12.38 -27.73
C LYS A 39 -16.31 11.24 -27.00
N ALA A 40 -16.13 10.10 -27.65
CA ALA A 40 -15.41 8.94 -27.10
C ALA A 40 -13.97 9.29 -26.74
N LYS A 41 -13.23 9.94 -27.65
CA LYS A 41 -11.86 10.41 -27.39
C LYS A 41 -11.80 11.44 -26.26
N THR A 42 -12.78 12.34 -26.19
CA THR A 42 -12.87 13.33 -25.11
C THR A 42 -13.06 12.65 -23.75
N ARG A 43 -13.93 11.64 -23.66
CA ARG A 43 -14.14 10.84 -22.44
C ARG A 43 -12.92 10.01 -22.06
N ALA A 44 -12.27 9.37 -23.05
CA ALA A 44 -11.04 8.63 -22.85
C ALA A 44 -9.95 9.52 -22.25
N LYS A 45 -9.74 10.71 -22.83
CA LYS A 45 -8.76 11.69 -22.33
C LYS A 45 -9.12 12.20 -20.93
N ALA A 46 -10.39 12.47 -20.66
CA ALA A 46 -10.83 12.91 -19.34
C ALA A 46 -10.56 11.87 -18.24
N LEU A 47 -10.76 10.58 -18.54
CA LEU A 47 -10.42 9.50 -17.62
C LEU A 47 -8.91 9.29 -17.50
N LEU A 48 -8.18 9.35 -18.62
CA LEU A 48 -6.73 9.16 -18.61
C LEU A 48 -6.03 10.23 -17.78
N ASN A 49 -6.42 11.51 -17.92
CA ASN A 49 -5.91 12.59 -17.08
C ASN A 49 -6.15 12.29 -15.59
N GLN A 50 -7.36 11.85 -15.23
CA GLN A 50 -7.68 11.50 -13.85
C GLN A 50 -6.88 10.32 -13.30
N ILE A 51 -6.42 9.41 -14.15
CA ILE A 51 -5.55 8.29 -13.80
C ILE A 51 -4.11 8.77 -13.66
N ASP A 52 -3.63 9.59 -14.60
CA ASP A 52 -2.25 10.09 -14.61
C ASP A 52 -1.97 11.08 -13.48
N ASP A 53 -2.97 11.87 -13.08
CA ASP A 53 -2.89 12.83 -11.97
C ASP A 53 -2.84 12.14 -10.59
N ARG A 54 -3.06 10.82 -10.52
CA ARG A 54 -3.16 10.05 -9.28
C ARG A 54 -2.31 8.77 -9.32
N PRO A 55 -1.13 8.76 -8.68
CA PRO A 55 -0.23 7.62 -8.69
C PRO A 55 -0.89 6.29 -8.31
N GLU A 56 -1.82 6.28 -7.34
CA GLU A 56 -2.50 5.05 -6.92
C GLU A 56 -3.41 4.47 -8.01
N LEU A 57 -4.13 5.32 -8.74
CA LEU A 57 -4.94 4.88 -9.88
C LEU A 57 -4.07 4.50 -11.06
N LYS A 58 -2.92 5.17 -11.23
CA LYS A 58 -1.95 4.83 -12.25
C LYS A 58 -1.34 3.45 -12.03
N ALA A 59 -1.00 3.09 -10.79
CA ALA A 59 -0.55 1.74 -10.48
C ALA A 59 -1.66 0.72 -10.75
N LEU A 60 -2.87 0.97 -10.23
CA LEU A 60 -4.00 0.05 -10.34
C LEU A 60 -4.46 -0.16 -11.79
N SER A 61 -4.36 0.86 -12.65
CA SER A 61 -4.75 0.80 -14.06
C SER A 61 -3.73 0.15 -14.99
N GLY A 62 -2.57 -0.27 -14.47
CA GLY A 62 -1.68 -1.20 -15.18
C GLY A 62 -2.39 -2.53 -15.46
N ASN A 63 -3.22 -2.97 -14.51
CA ASN A 63 -4.07 -4.14 -14.67
C ASN A 63 -5.26 -3.85 -15.61
N ALA A 64 -5.35 -4.59 -16.72
CA ALA A 64 -6.37 -4.42 -17.74
C ALA A 64 -7.81 -4.58 -17.22
N LEU A 65 -8.04 -5.48 -16.25
CA LEU A 65 -9.34 -5.66 -15.62
C LEU A 65 -9.71 -4.42 -14.82
N MET A 66 -8.80 -3.91 -14.00
CA MET A 66 -9.06 -2.71 -13.20
C MET A 66 -9.27 -1.47 -14.07
N LEU A 67 -8.51 -1.32 -15.16
CA LEU A 67 -8.76 -0.28 -16.15
C LEU A 67 -10.16 -0.42 -16.78
N ASN A 68 -10.58 -1.65 -17.11
CA ASN A 68 -11.93 -1.93 -17.60
C ASN A 68 -13.02 -1.61 -16.55
N MET A 69 -12.78 -1.86 -15.27
CA MET A 69 -13.71 -1.52 -14.20
C MET A 69 -13.83 0.00 -14.02
N MET A 70 -12.70 0.72 -14.02
CA MET A 70 -12.67 2.18 -13.93
C MET A 70 -13.38 2.85 -15.11
N VAL A 71 -13.13 2.40 -16.34
CA VAL A 71 -13.77 3.00 -17.52
C VAL A 71 -15.28 2.76 -17.56
N ARG A 72 -15.72 1.58 -17.09
CA ARG A 72 -17.13 1.25 -16.90
C ARG A 72 -17.79 2.16 -15.89
N TYR A 73 -17.20 2.30 -14.70
CA TYR A 73 -17.68 3.19 -13.66
C TYR A 73 -17.74 4.65 -14.13
N HIS A 74 -16.67 5.14 -14.77
CA HIS A 74 -16.63 6.49 -15.32
C HIS A 74 -17.74 6.71 -16.37
N ARG A 75 -18.03 5.72 -17.22
CA ARG A 75 -19.12 5.79 -18.19
C ARG A 75 -20.49 5.80 -17.53
N ASP A 76 -20.72 4.93 -16.54
CA ASP A 76 -21.96 4.84 -15.74
C ASP A 76 -22.27 6.20 -15.10
N LYS A 77 -21.28 6.83 -14.47
CA LYS A 77 -21.37 8.18 -13.91
C LYS A 77 -21.30 9.31 -14.94
N LYS A 78 -21.57 9.01 -16.22
CA LYS A 78 -21.63 9.97 -17.35
C LYS A 78 -20.35 10.78 -17.58
N GLY A 79 -19.21 10.31 -17.09
CA GLY A 79 -17.91 10.98 -17.19
C GLY A 79 -17.58 11.92 -16.03
N GLN A 80 -18.28 11.78 -14.90
CA GLN A 80 -17.91 12.46 -13.65
C GLN A 80 -16.57 11.96 -13.12
N LYS A 81 -15.95 12.74 -12.23
CA LYS A 81 -14.68 12.37 -11.60
C LYS A 81 -14.82 11.02 -10.89
N LEU A 82 -13.84 10.13 -11.06
CA LEU A 82 -13.71 8.95 -10.23
C LEU A 82 -13.57 9.39 -8.75
N PRO A 83 -14.06 8.57 -7.81
CA PRO A 83 -13.89 8.86 -6.39
C PRO A 83 -12.42 9.15 -6.05
N GLN A 84 -12.19 10.08 -5.12
CA GLN A 84 -10.84 10.44 -4.70
C GLN A 84 -10.19 9.33 -3.89
N ARG A 85 -10.97 8.61 -3.08
CA ARG A 85 -10.49 7.54 -2.20
C ARG A 85 -10.61 6.18 -2.89
N LYS A 86 -9.57 5.34 -2.75
CA LYS A 86 -9.53 3.95 -3.24
C LYS A 86 -10.78 3.19 -2.77
N PHE A 87 -11.12 3.28 -1.48
CA PHE A 87 -12.28 2.63 -0.87
C PHE A 87 -13.60 2.91 -1.63
N GLU A 88 -13.90 4.19 -1.92
CA GLU A 88 -15.13 4.59 -2.62
C GLU A 88 -15.18 4.11 -4.08
N LEU A 89 -14.03 3.98 -4.74
CA LEU A 89 -13.95 3.39 -6.07
C LEU A 89 -14.36 1.91 -6.05
N TYR A 90 -13.84 1.12 -5.10
CA TYR A 90 -14.19 -0.30 -4.98
C TYR A 90 -15.66 -0.51 -4.64
N ARG A 91 -16.18 0.26 -3.68
CA ARG A 91 -17.62 0.28 -3.37
C ARG A 91 -18.46 0.58 -4.62
N GLY A 92 -18.09 1.60 -5.37
CA GLY A 92 -18.77 2.00 -6.60
C GLY A 92 -18.73 0.94 -7.70
N ILE A 93 -17.62 0.20 -7.84
CA ILE A 93 -17.50 -0.90 -8.80
C ILE A 93 -18.37 -2.09 -8.37
N LEU A 94 -18.39 -2.46 -7.09
CA LEU A 94 -19.25 -3.53 -6.59
C LEU A 94 -20.74 -3.20 -6.78
N GLU A 95 -21.18 -1.98 -6.47
CA GLU A 95 -22.54 -1.53 -6.75
C GLU A 95 -22.89 -1.64 -8.24
N LEU A 96 -21.95 -1.27 -9.12
CA LEU A 96 -22.14 -1.38 -10.55
C LEU A 96 -22.29 -2.84 -11.00
N GLN A 97 -21.46 -3.75 -10.47
CA GLN A 97 -21.42 -5.15 -10.89
C GLN A 97 -22.52 -6.02 -10.28
N LEU A 98 -22.87 -5.75 -9.01
CA LEU A 98 -23.87 -6.50 -8.27
C LEU A 98 -25.29 -5.96 -8.47
N ASP A 99 -25.49 -4.85 -9.17
CA ASP A 99 -26.83 -4.27 -9.30
C ASP A 99 -27.07 -3.51 -10.59
N ARG A 100 -26.39 -2.36 -10.78
CA ARG A 100 -26.76 -1.43 -11.86
C ARG A 100 -26.61 -2.05 -13.24
N ARG A 101 -25.48 -2.71 -13.53
CA ARG A 101 -25.23 -3.29 -14.87
C ARG A 101 -26.19 -4.44 -15.19
N PRO A 102 -26.42 -5.45 -14.31
CA PRO A 102 -27.43 -6.48 -14.56
C PRO A 102 -28.83 -5.89 -14.80
N THR A 103 -29.25 -4.94 -13.96
CA THR A 103 -30.55 -4.27 -14.06
C THR A 103 -30.70 -3.50 -15.39
N GLU A 104 -29.69 -2.75 -15.82
CA GLU A 104 -29.70 -2.05 -17.11
C GLU A 104 -29.82 -2.99 -18.31
N LYS A 105 -29.34 -4.24 -18.18
CA LYS A 105 -29.47 -5.29 -19.20
C LYS A 105 -30.80 -6.06 -19.11
N GLY A 106 -31.65 -5.73 -18.14
CA GLY A 106 -32.89 -6.48 -17.87
C GLY A 106 -32.65 -7.88 -17.31
N ILE A 107 -31.49 -8.13 -16.70
CA ILE A 107 -31.14 -9.44 -16.11
C ILE A 107 -31.50 -9.42 -14.63
N GLY A 108 -32.44 -10.27 -14.22
CA GLY A 108 -32.79 -10.49 -12.82
C GLY A 108 -31.74 -11.33 -12.09
N LEU A 109 -31.39 -10.93 -10.88
CA LEU A 109 -30.47 -11.66 -10.00
C LEU A 109 -31.25 -12.45 -8.93
N LEU A 110 -30.65 -13.50 -8.37
CA LEU A 110 -31.30 -14.44 -7.44
C LEU A 110 -31.65 -13.80 -6.09
N LEU A 111 -30.74 -12.97 -5.57
CA LEU A 111 -30.99 -12.18 -4.37
C LEU A 111 -31.63 -10.84 -4.74
N ASN A 112 -32.25 -10.15 -3.79
CA ASN A 112 -33.05 -8.95 -4.05
C ASN A 112 -32.20 -7.67 -4.09
N SER A 113 -31.04 -7.64 -3.44
CA SER A 113 -30.20 -6.42 -3.39
C SER A 113 -28.70 -6.67 -3.55
N ALA A 114 -27.99 -5.60 -3.95
CA ALA A 114 -26.54 -5.61 -4.06
C ALA A 114 -25.86 -6.00 -2.73
N ALA A 115 -26.43 -5.52 -1.62
CA ALA A 115 -25.92 -5.77 -0.27
C ALA A 115 -26.02 -7.25 0.10
N GLU A 116 -27.13 -7.92 -0.23
CA GLU A 116 -27.29 -9.36 0.04
C GLU A 116 -26.26 -10.20 -0.74
N ARG A 117 -26.01 -9.85 -2.01
CA ARG A 117 -24.98 -10.52 -2.83
C ARG A 117 -23.58 -10.26 -2.31
N GLN A 118 -23.31 -9.01 -1.92
CA GLN A 118 -22.04 -8.65 -1.30
C GLN A 118 -21.82 -9.44 -0.02
N GLN A 119 -22.85 -9.63 0.81
CA GLN A 119 -22.80 -10.41 2.06
C GLN A 119 -22.39 -11.88 1.85
N VAL A 120 -22.82 -12.50 0.75
CA VAL A 120 -22.34 -13.84 0.39
C VAL A 120 -20.86 -13.80 -0.02
N LEU A 121 -20.49 -12.83 -0.85
CA LEU A 121 -19.12 -12.72 -1.37
C LEU A 121 -18.09 -12.32 -0.30
N GLN A 122 -18.45 -11.48 0.67
CA GLN A 122 -17.59 -11.10 1.78
C GLN A 122 -17.31 -12.29 2.71
N PHE A 123 -18.31 -13.13 2.97
CA PHE A 123 -18.12 -14.37 3.72
C PHE A 123 -17.11 -15.29 3.01
N VAL A 124 -17.31 -15.53 1.70
CA VAL A 124 -16.39 -16.33 0.88
C VAL A 124 -14.98 -15.72 0.86
N ALA A 125 -14.87 -14.40 0.72
CA ALA A 125 -13.58 -13.72 0.71
C ALA A 125 -12.81 -13.91 2.02
N LEU A 126 -13.48 -13.76 3.17
CA LEU A 126 -12.84 -13.99 4.47
C LEU A 126 -12.46 -15.47 4.67
N GLU A 127 -13.32 -16.42 4.30
CA GLU A 127 -12.99 -17.85 4.34
C GLU A 127 -11.74 -18.19 3.53
N MET A 128 -11.63 -17.64 2.30
CA MET A 128 -10.43 -17.79 1.46
C MET A 128 -9.19 -17.18 2.14
N MET A 129 -9.32 -16.00 2.76
CA MET A 129 -8.24 -15.32 3.47
C MET A 129 -7.82 -16.04 4.77
N GLN A 130 -8.74 -16.76 5.42
CA GLN A 130 -8.49 -17.48 6.67
C GLN A 130 -7.85 -18.85 6.45
N LYS A 131 -8.07 -19.48 5.29
CA LYS A 131 -7.46 -20.76 4.89
C LYS A 131 -5.95 -20.70 4.64
N VAL A 132 -5.28 -19.60 4.99
CA VAL A 132 -3.82 -19.52 5.09
C VAL A 132 -3.34 -20.42 6.23
N THR A 133 -3.29 -21.72 5.98
CA THR A 133 -2.72 -22.72 6.88
C THR A 133 -1.23 -22.82 6.60
N GLY A 134 -0.46 -21.86 7.12
CA GLY A 134 0.98 -22.01 7.26
C GLY A 134 1.81 -21.94 5.97
N ALA A 135 1.53 -20.98 5.08
CA ALA A 135 2.38 -20.65 3.95
C ALA A 135 3.84 -20.46 4.43
N THR A 136 4.69 -21.44 4.11
CA THR A 136 6.12 -21.48 4.45
C THR A 136 6.99 -20.96 3.31
N LYS A 137 6.38 -20.50 2.20
CA LYS A 137 7.08 -19.93 1.04
C LYS A 137 6.30 -18.74 0.48
N LYS A 138 7.06 -17.76 -0.02
CA LYS A 138 6.61 -16.51 -0.66
C LYS A 138 5.66 -16.71 -1.86
N ASP A 139 5.61 -17.94 -2.40
CA ASP A 139 4.81 -18.32 -3.58
C ASP A 139 3.52 -19.10 -3.26
N ASP A 140 3.16 -19.25 -1.97
CA ASP A 140 1.91 -19.96 -1.61
C ASP A 140 0.69 -19.04 -1.78
N GLU A 141 0.19 -19.02 -3.00
CA GLU A 141 -1.02 -18.28 -3.41
C GLU A 141 -2.32 -19.00 -3.02
N GLY A 142 -2.29 -19.95 -2.08
CA GLY A 142 -3.45 -20.78 -1.72
C GLY A 142 -4.70 -20.00 -1.27
N PHE A 143 -4.55 -18.76 -0.80
CA PHE A 143 -5.68 -17.89 -0.47
C PHE A 143 -6.32 -17.23 -1.71
N LYS A 144 -5.63 -17.18 -2.85
CA LYS A 144 -6.15 -16.57 -4.09
C LYS A 144 -7.17 -17.48 -4.78
N GLN A 145 -7.03 -18.79 -4.61
CA GLN A 145 -7.84 -19.80 -5.28
C GLN A 145 -8.62 -20.68 -4.31
N ILE A 146 -9.78 -21.15 -4.74
CA ILE A 146 -10.63 -22.07 -3.99
C ILE A 146 -11.20 -23.13 -4.95
N SER A 147 -11.19 -24.40 -4.53
CA SER A 147 -11.80 -25.47 -5.33
C SER A 147 -13.31 -25.28 -5.42
N HIS A 148 -13.91 -25.79 -6.50
CA HIS A 148 -15.37 -25.74 -6.69
C HIS A 148 -16.15 -26.24 -5.47
N GLU A 149 -15.76 -27.40 -4.94
CA GLU A 149 -16.41 -28.03 -3.78
C GLU A 149 -16.41 -27.11 -2.55
N HIS A 150 -15.25 -26.57 -2.18
CA HIS A 150 -15.14 -25.68 -1.02
C HIS A 150 -15.84 -24.34 -1.24
N LEU A 151 -15.86 -23.83 -2.48
CA LEU A 151 -16.57 -22.61 -2.81
C LEU A 151 -18.08 -22.78 -2.65
N ILE A 152 -18.63 -23.87 -3.19
CA ILE A 152 -20.06 -24.20 -3.05
C ILE A 152 -20.43 -24.36 -1.58
N GLN A 153 -19.60 -25.05 -0.78
CA GLN A 153 -19.80 -25.15 0.68
C GLN A 153 -19.83 -23.78 1.36
N SER A 154 -18.89 -22.90 1.03
CA SER A 154 -18.79 -21.55 1.63
C SER A 154 -19.99 -20.67 1.24
N ILE A 155 -20.41 -20.71 -0.03
CA ILE A 155 -21.61 -20.00 -0.52
C ILE A 155 -22.86 -20.54 0.18
N ALA A 156 -23.03 -21.86 0.24
CA ALA A 156 -24.18 -22.48 0.89
C ALA A 156 -24.27 -22.10 2.38
N GLN A 157 -23.13 -22.07 3.08
CA GLN A 157 -23.05 -21.64 4.47
C GLN A 157 -23.46 -20.17 4.64
N ALA A 158 -22.95 -19.27 3.78
CA ALA A 158 -23.32 -17.85 3.81
C ALA A 158 -24.82 -17.63 3.59
N LEU A 159 -25.38 -18.29 2.56
CA LEU A 159 -26.81 -18.23 2.24
C LEU A 159 -27.66 -18.75 3.41
N ALA A 160 -27.28 -19.88 4.00
CA ALA A 160 -27.98 -20.50 5.13
C ALA A 160 -27.94 -19.61 6.38
N LYS A 161 -26.80 -19.01 6.72
CA LYS A 161 -26.66 -18.07 7.86
C LYS A 161 -27.61 -16.87 7.77
N LYS A 162 -27.94 -16.44 6.55
CA LYS A 162 -28.85 -15.31 6.28
C LYS A 162 -30.30 -15.74 6.01
N GLY A 163 -30.58 -17.05 5.96
CA GLY A 163 -31.91 -17.60 5.69
C GLY A 163 -32.36 -17.46 4.24
N TRP A 164 -31.43 -17.26 3.28
CA TRP A 164 -31.77 -17.15 1.86
C TRP A 164 -31.89 -18.51 1.21
N ILE A 165 -33.02 -18.76 0.54
CA ILE A 165 -33.32 -20.01 -0.14
C ILE A 165 -32.89 -19.90 -1.59
N VAL A 166 -31.58 -20.07 -1.84
CA VAL A 166 -30.96 -20.04 -3.16
C VAL A 166 -29.98 -21.21 -3.27
N LYS A 167 -29.89 -21.87 -4.43
CA LYS A 167 -28.88 -22.90 -4.67
C LYS A 167 -27.51 -22.24 -4.86
N ALA A 168 -26.50 -22.77 -4.19
CA ALA A 168 -25.15 -22.22 -4.23
C ALA A 168 -24.55 -22.21 -5.65
N ASP A 169 -24.77 -23.27 -6.44
CA ASP A 169 -24.32 -23.33 -7.85
C ASP A 169 -24.97 -22.25 -8.71
N ASP A 170 -26.29 -22.02 -8.56
CA ASP A 170 -26.99 -21.00 -9.33
C ASP A 170 -26.48 -19.59 -8.96
N PHE A 171 -26.20 -19.35 -7.67
CA PHE A 171 -25.58 -18.11 -7.21
C PHE A 171 -24.18 -17.93 -7.79
N LEU A 172 -23.34 -18.97 -7.73
CA LEU A 172 -21.99 -18.95 -8.30
C LEU A 172 -22.02 -18.62 -9.79
N GLN A 173 -22.92 -19.24 -10.55
CA GLN A 173 -23.06 -18.98 -11.98
C GLN A 173 -23.37 -17.50 -12.26
N GLN A 174 -24.23 -16.86 -11.45
CA GLN A 174 -24.48 -15.42 -11.58
C GLN A 174 -23.24 -14.58 -11.25
N MET A 175 -22.45 -14.97 -10.26
CA MET A 175 -21.25 -14.22 -9.88
C MET A 175 -20.15 -14.30 -10.94
N VAL A 176 -20.07 -15.41 -11.68
CA VAL A 176 -19.13 -15.63 -12.78
C VAL A 176 -19.64 -15.01 -14.09
N ASP A 177 -20.79 -15.44 -14.58
CA ASP A 177 -21.27 -15.07 -15.93
C ASP A 177 -21.89 -13.69 -16.00
N VAL A 178 -22.64 -13.33 -14.94
CA VAL A 178 -23.41 -12.10 -14.94
C VAL A 178 -22.60 -10.99 -14.33
N CYS A 179 -22.17 -11.10 -13.07
CA CYS A 179 -21.50 -10.05 -12.29
C CYS A 179 -20.00 -9.92 -12.58
N GLU A 180 -19.35 -10.96 -13.11
CA GLU A 180 -17.91 -10.97 -13.48
C GLU A 180 -16.98 -10.69 -12.28
N LEU A 181 -17.39 -11.05 -11.05
CA LEU A 181 -16.60 -10.83 -9.83
C LEU A 181 -15.78 -12.05 -9.42
N LEU A 182 -16.22 -13.25 -9.83
CA LEU A 182 -15.48 -14.49 -9.72
C LEU A 182 -15.10 -14.99 -11.11
N VAL A 183 -13.96 -15.65 -11.22
CA VAL A 183 -13.50 -16.27 -12.48
C VAL A 183 -13.05 -17.69 -12.21
N LYS A 184 -13.28 -18.57 -13.19
CA LYS A 184 -12.77 -19.94 -13.17
C LYS A 184 -11.36 -19.96 -13.77
N ARG A 185 -10.40 -20.57 -13.07
CA ARG A 185 -9.03 -20.82 -13.51
C ARG A 185 -8.74 -22.31 -13.37
N ASP A 186 -8.55 -22.99 -14.50
CA ASP A 186 -8.41 -24.44 -14.54
C ASP A 186 -9.58 -25.13 -13.78
N GLU A 187 -9.30 -25.83 -12.69
CA GLU A 187 -10.29 -26.50 -11.83
C GLU A 187 -10.75 -25.67 -10.61
N ASN A 188 -10.14 -24.51 -10.40
CA ASN A 188 -10.38 -23.64 -9.25
C ASN A 188 -11.09 -22.35 -9.64
N TYR A 189 -11.51 -21.61 -8.63
CA TYR A 189 -12.10 -20.29 -8.74
C TYR A 189 -11.28 -19.27 -7.96
N GLU A 190 -11.27 -18.04 -8.43
CA GLU A 190 -10.67 -16.89 -7.75
C GLU A 190 -11.53 -15.65 -7.93
N PHE A 191 -11.32 -14.64 -7.09
CA PHE A 191 -11.84 -13.31 -7.38
C PHE A 191 -11.17 -12.76 -8.64
N SER A 192 -11.97 -12.08 -9.46
CA SER A 192 -11.51 -11.45 -10.70
C SER A 192 -10.28 -10.56 -10.49
N HIS A 193 -10.15 -9.97 -9.29
CA HIS A 193 -8.95 -9.29 -8.83
C HIS A 193 -8.76 -9.48 -7.32
N LEU A 194 -7.52 -9.64 -6.86
CA LEU A 194 -7.20 -9.89 -5.45
C LEU A 194 -7.67 -8.77 -4.52
N SER A 195 -7.60 -7.52 -4.96
CA SER A 195 -8.09 -6.39 -4.15
C SER A 195 -9.61 -6.41 -3.92
N PHE A 196 -10.42 -7.07 -4.76
CA PHE A 196 -11.84 -7.30 -4.44
C PHE A 196 -11.98 -8.31 -3.30
N GLN A 197 -11.16 -9.35 -3.28
CA GLN A 197 -11.10 -10.29 -2.16
C GLN A 197 -10.72 -9.57 -0.87
N SER A 198 -9.66 -8.74 -0.88
CA SER A 198 -9.26 -7.95 0.30
C SER A 198 -10.35 -6.97 0.76
N PHE A 199 -10.98 -6.25 -0.18
CA PHE A 199 -12.05 -5.32 0.12
C PHE A 199 -13.26 -6.00 0.74
N LEU A 200 -13.68 -7.13 0.16
CA LEU A 200 -14.81 -7.92 0.65
C LEU A 200 -14.49 -8.57 2.00
N ALA A 201 -13.28 -9.11 2.19
CA ALA A 201 -12.86 -9.65 3.48
C ALA A 201 -12.88 -8.57 4.59
N ALA A 202 -12.47 -7.33 4.28
CA ALA A 202 -12.57 -6.21 5.21
C ALA A 202 -14.02 -5.90 5.61
N TRP A 203 -14.96 -5.98 4.68
CA TRP A 203 -16.40 -5.83 4.98
C TRP A 203 -16.93 -6.95 5.87
N GLU A 204 -16.52 -8.21 5.66
CA GLU A 204 -16.92 -9.29 6.56
C GLU A 204 -16.37 -9.09 7.97
N LEU A 205 -15.10 -8.69 8.10
CA LEU A 205 -14.50 -8.35 9.41
C LEU A 205 -15.26 -7.21 10.09
N TYR A 206 -15.69 -6.19 9.33
CA TYR A 206 -16.52 -5.12 9.86
C TYR A 206 -17.89 -5.62 10.34
N ASP A 207 -18.56 -6.48 9.56
CA ASP A 207 -19.88 -7.04 9.91
C ASP A 207 -19.82 -7.99 11.13
N LEU A 208 -18.68 -8.65 11.35
CA LEU A 208 -18.41 -9.51 12.51
C LEU A 208 -18.19 -8.74 13.83
N LYS A 209 -18.02 -7.40 13.78
CA LYS A 209 -17.85 -6.54 14.95
C LYS A 209 -16.68 -6.98 15.84
N GLU A 210 -16.93 -7.34 17.10
CA GLU A 210 -15.91 -7.71 18.09
C GLU A 210 -15.08 -8.91 17.62
N GLU A 211 -15.73 -9.94 17.05
CA GLU A 211 -15.01 -11.11 16.48
C GLU A 211 -14.10 -10.71 15.31
N GLY A 212 -14.53 -9.74 14.51
CA GLY A 212 -13.73 -9.21 13.41
C GLY A 212 -12.54 -8.38 13.89
N GLU A 213 -12.72 -7.56 14.93
CA GLU A 213 -11.62 -6.85 15.58
C GLU A 213 -10.58 -7.82 16.16
N GLU A 214 -11.02 -8.86 16.86
CA GLU A 214 -10.12 -9.89 17.40
C GLU A 214 -9.30 -10.57 16.29
N LEU A 215 -9.92 -10.85 15.14
CA LEU A 215 -9.22 -11.39 13.97
C LEU A 215 -8.20 -10.40 13.40
N ILE A 216 -8.50 -9.10 13.35
CA ILE A 216 -7.53 -8.08 12.91
C ILE A 216 -6.28 -8.12 13.80
N TYR A 217 -6.45 -8.15 15.12
CA TYR A 217 -5.33 -8.18 16.08
C TYR A 217 -4.58 -9.53 16.04
N ALA A 218 -5.30 -10.64 15.94
CA ALA A 218 -4.69 -11.95 15.80
C ALA A 218 -3.84 -12.04 14.52
N LYS A 219 -4.28 -11.42 13.42
CA LYS A 219 -3.53 -11.39 12.15
C LYS A 219 -2.39 -10.39 12.16
N SER A 220 -2.53 -9.23 12.82
CA SER A 220 -1.44 -8.25 12.96
C SER A 220 -0.25 -8.82 13.74
N SER A 221 -0.53 -9.76 14.65
CA SER A 221 0.49 -10.42 15.48
C SER A 221 1.32 -11.48 14.72
N LEU A 222 0.93 -11.82 13.48
CA LEU A 222 1.69 -12.72 12.63
C LEU A 222 2.73 -11.89 11.86
N GLU A 223 4.04 -12.04 12.14
CA GLU A 223 5.11 -11.29 11.44
C GLU A 223 4.96 -11.29 9.90
N LYS A 224 4.38 -12.36 9.35
CA LYS A 224 4.17 -12.57 7.91
C LYS A 224 3.07 -11.73 7.27
N TRP A 225 2.25 -10.98 8.03
CA TRP A 225 1.20 -10.18 7.38
C TRP A 225 1.79 -9.15 6.39
N LYS A 226 3.02 -8.69 6.65
CA LYS A 226 3.80 -7.81 5.76
C LYS A 226 4.17 -8.46 4.42
N GLU A 227 4.22 -9.79 4.35
CA GLU A 227 4.56 -10.54 3.14
C GLU A 227 3.33 -10.84 2.27
N ILE A 228 2.12 -10.60 2.79
CA ILE A 228 0.86 -10.94 2.11
C ILE A 228 0.11 -9.66 1.73
N ASP A 229 0.30 -9.20 0.49
CA ASP A 229 -0.35 -8.00 -0.06
C ASP A 229 -1.87 -7.96 0.16
N ALA A 230 -2.52 -9.12 0.13
CA ALA A 230 -3.95 -9.21 0.36
C ALA A 230 -4.35 -8.76 1.77
N TRP A 231 -3.55 -9.07 2.79
CA TRP A 231 -3.81 -8.63 4.17
C TRP A 231 -3.48 -7.15 4.35
N LYS A 232 -2.39 -6.65 3.74
CA LYS A 232 -2.10 -5.21 3.68
C LYS A 232 -3.32 -4.41 3.19
N ASP A 233 -3.88 -4.79 2.05
CA ASP A 233 -5.06 -4.14 1.48
C ASP A 233 -6.29 -4.30 2.40
N THR A 234 -6.50 -5.48 3.00
CA THR A 234 -7.61 -5.73 3.94
C THR A 234 -7.55 -4.79 5.15
N PHE A 235 -6.36 -4.59 5.75
CA PHE A 235 -6.21 -3.69 6.90
C PHE A 235 -6.55 -2.24 6.53
N VAL A 236 -6.08 -1.76 5.38
CA VAL A 236 -6.38 -0.41 4.91
C VAL A 236 -7.87 -0.24 4.63
N PHE A 237 -8.51 -1.22 3.97
CA PHE A 237 -9.95 -1.17 3.73
C PHE A 237 -10.75 -1.22 5.04
N TYR A 238 -10.35 -2.05 5.99
CA TYR A 238 -10.98 -2.14 7.30
C TYR A 238 -10.86 -0.81 8.06
N ALA A 239 -9.69 -0.16 8.03
CA ALA A 239 -9.48 1.15 8.65
C ALA A 239 -10.38 2.24 8.06
N ASN A 240 -10.81 2.12 6.79
CA ASN A 240 -11.78 3.02 6.16
C ASN A 240 -13.25 2.71 6.54
N LEU A 241 -13.52 1.53 7.12
CA LEU A 241 -14.85 1.11 7.58
C LEU A 241 -15.11 1.49 9.04
N VAL A 242 -14.06 1.61 9.85
CA VAL A 242 -14.13 1.93 11.28
C VAL A 242 -13.62 3.34 11.56
N ASN A 243 -13.59 3.75 12.83
CA ASN A 243 -12.90 4.99 13.22
C ASN A 243 -11.38 4.76 13.26
N PRO A 244 -10.61 5.34 12.32
CA PRO A 244 -9.18 5.06 12.22
C PRO A 244 -8.40 5.53 13.46
N ASN A 245 -8.86 6.58 14.14
CA ASN A 245 -8.22 7.09 15.35
C ASN A 245 -8.34 6.11 16.52
N GLN A 246 -9.50 5.47 16.67
CA GLN A 246 -9.70 4.43 17.70
C GLN A 246 -8.94 3.15 17.36
N LEU A 247 -8.93 2.75 16.08
CA LEU A 247 -8.17 1.60 15.62
C LEU A 247 -6.67 1.78 15.88
N MET A 248 -6.09 2.91 15.47
CA MET A 248 -4.66 3.18 15.69
C MET A 248 -4.30 3.26 17.18
N GLN A 249 -5.14 3.88 18.00
CA GLN A 249 -4.93 3.88 19.46
C GLN A 249 -4.87 2.45 20.00
N LYS A 250 -5.85 1.61 19.67
CA LYS A 250 -5.90 0.21 20.11
C LYS A 250 -4.69 -0.59 19.61
N LEU A 251 -4.27 -0.39 18.35
CA LEU A 251 -3.10 -1.06 17.79
C LEU A 251 -1.83 -0.71 18.57
N VAL A 252 -1.61 0.57 18.88
CA VAL A 252 -0.48 1.00 19.72
C VAL A 252 -0.58 0.42 21.13
N ASP A 253 -1.78 0.43 21.75
CA ASP A 253 -1.98 -0.15 23.09
C ASP A 253 -1.69 -1.67 23.13
N LEU A 254 -1.78 -2.35 21.99
CA LEU A 254 -1.48 -3.77 21.79
C LEU A 254 -0.06 -4.01 21.24
N GLU A 255 0.80 -2.99 21.24
CA GLU A 255 2.19 -3.04 20.73
C GLU A 255 2.27 -3.45 19.25
N GLN A 256 1.25 -3.10 18.45
CA GLN A 256 1.16 -3.36 17.01
C GLN A 256 1.59 -2.12 16.19
N ASP A 257 2.71 -1.51 16.58
CA ASP A 257 3.15 -0.21 16.06
C ASP A 257 3.39 -0.21 14.54
N ASP A 258 3.91 -1.32 14.01
CA ASP A 258 4.17 -1.48 12.58
C ASP A 258 2.88 -1.44 11.75
N LEU A 259 1.80 -2.06 12.25
CA LEU A 259 0.52 -2.01 11.57
C LEU A 259 -0.13 -0.63 11.72
N ALA A 260 0.01 0.00 12.90
CA ALA A 260 -0.51 1.35 13.12
C ALA A 260 0.15 2.37 12.19
N ASP A 261 1.48 2.34 12.05
CA ASP A 261 2.25 3.19 11.13
C ASP A 261 1.90 2.87 9.66
N PHE A 262 1.81 1.60 9.29
CA PHE A 262 1.40 1.20 7.95
C PHE A 262 0.03 1.77 7.58
N ILE A 263 -0.99 1.57 8.43
CA ILE A 263 -2.34 2.12 8.20
C ILE A 263 -2.28 3.65 8.14
N TYR A 264 -1.60 4.31 9.09
CA TYR A 264 -1.46 5.76 9.13
C TYR A 264 -0.94 6.33 7.80
N ARG A 265 0.10 5.72 7.21
CA ARG A 265 0.71 6.15 5.94
C ARG A 265 -0.19 5.94 4.73
N GLN A 266 -1.13 5.00 4.79
CA GLN A 266 -2.06 4.68 3.70
C GLN A 266 -3.37 5.48 3.76
N LEU A 267 -3.66 6.12 4.89
CA LEU A 267 -4.86 6.93 5.08
C LEU A 267 -4.66 8.38 4.62
N ASP A 268 -5.77 9.06 4.39
CA ASP A 268 -5.79 10.50 4.18
C ASP A 268 -5.44 11.19 5.51
N ARG A 269 -4.43 12.07 5.51
CA ARG A 269 -3.98 12.80 6.71
C ARG A 269 -5.12 13.55 7.40
N SER A 270 -6.16 13.96 6.66
CA SER A 270 -7.33 14.63 7.23
C SER A 270 -8.23 13.73 8.10
N ASP A 271 -8.12 12.41 7.98
CA ASP A 271 -8.88 11.45 8.78
C ASP A 271 -8.24 11.19 10.16
N VAL A 272 -6.97 11.58 10.33
CA VAL A 272 -6.17 11.29 11.52
C VAL A 272 -5.95 12.54 12.36
N ILE A 273 -6.33 12.51 13.63
CA ILE A 273 -6.16 13.65 14.52
C ILE A 273 -4.70 13.75 15.00
N ALA A 274 -4.21 14.98 15.19
CA ALA A 274 -2.82 15.24 15.59
C ALA A 274 -2.32 14.46 16.83
N PRO A 275 -3.13 14.22 17.89
CA PRO A 275 -2.70 13.37 18.99
C PRO A 275 -2.36 11.92 18.58
N ILE A 276 -3.13 11.34 17.67
CA ILE A 276 -2.93 9.97 17.19
C ILE A 276 -1.75 9.92 16.23
N GLU A 277 -1.63 10.89 15.32
CA GLU A 277 -0.42 11.03 14.47
C GLU A 277 0.85 11.07 15.32
N LYS A 278 0.84 11.89 16.38
CA LYS A 278 1.97 11.99 17.31
C LYS A 278 2.20 10.69 18.08
N LEU A 279 1.14 10.01 18.50
CA LEU A 279 1.22 8.72 19.19
C LEU A 279 1.90 7.68 18.29
N VAL A 280 1.40 7.49 17.07
CA VAL A 280 1.93 6.51 16.11
C VAL A 280 3.39 6.82 15.79
N THR A 281 3.70 8.09 15.49
CA THR A 281 5.07 8.53 15.19
C THR A 281 6.01 8.29 16.37
N ASN A 282 5.60 8.63 17.60
CA ASN A 282 6.44 8.44 18.78
C ASN A 282 6.74 6.95 19.06
N ASN A 283 5.75 6.08 18.93
CA ASN A 283 5.94 4.64 19.16
C ASN A 283 6.85 4.04 18.09
N LEU A 284 6.68 4.41 16.81
CA LEU A 284 7.56 3.97 15.72
C LEU A 284 9.04 4.23 16.01
N TYR A 285 9.37 5.39 16.61
CA TYR A 285 10.74 5.79 16.91
C TYR A 285 11.21 5.49 18.33
N GLN A 286 10.37 4.87 19.16
CA GLN A 286 10.66 4.66 20.58
C GLN A 286 11.92 3.82 20.78
N GLN A 287 12.06 2.71 20.05
CA GLN A 287 13.21 1.82 20.19
C GLN A 287 14.53 2.52 19.87
N LEU A 288 14.54 3.38 18.83
CA LEU A 288 15.69 4.22 18.49
C LEU A 288 16.00 5.23 19.60
N GLU A 289 14.97 5.93 20.11
CA GLU A 289 15.14 6.89 21.21
C GLU A 289 15.72 6.21 22.45
N GLU A 290 15.30 4.99 22.78
CA GLU A 290 15.84 4.21 23.89
C GLU A 290 17.31 3.83 23.69
N TYR A 291 17.70 3.34 22.50
CA TYR A 291 19.09 3.04 22.20
C TYR A 291 19.98 4.28 22.28
N LEU A 292 19.52 5.41 21.74
CA LEU A 292 20.25 6.67 21.80
C LEU A 292 20.38 7.20 23.23
N LYS A 293 19.30 7.15 24.03
CA LYS A 293 19.30 7.56 25.44
C LYS A 293 20.23 6.70 26.29
N ASN A 294 20.41 5.43 25.95
CA ASN A 294 21.29 4.51 26.65
C ASN A 294 22.71 4.43 26.05
N GLN A 295 23.07 5.33 25.12
CA GLN A 295 24.37 5.35 24.44
C GLN A 295 24.72 4.03 23.72
N GLN A 296 23.70 3.27 23.31
CA GLN A 296 23.85 2.04 22.53
C GLN A 296 23.96 2.38 21.04
N TRP A 297 25.02 3.12 20.68
CA TRP A 297 25.17 3.77 19.37
C TRP A 297 25.09 2.80 18.19
N GLU A 298 25.68 1.62 18.30
CA GLU A 298 25.62 0.61 17.25
C GLU A 298 24.19 0.08 17.05
N LYS A 299 23.46 -0.19 18.13
CA LYS A 299 22.06 -0.61 18.03
C LYS A 299 21.19 0.50 17.46
N ALA A 300 21.41 1.74 17.89
CA ALA A 300 20.73 2.91 17.32
C ALA A 300 21.01 3.07 15.82
N ASP A 301 22.24 2.79 15.38
CA ASP A 301 22.62 2.86 13.97
C ASP A 301 21.92 1.77 13.12
N GLN A 302 21.92 0.53 13.61
CA GLN A 302 21.19 -0.58 13.00
C GLN A 302 19.68 -0.28 12.93
N GLU A 303 19.12 0.25 14.01
CA GLU A 303 17.71 0.62 14.09
C GLU A 303 17.36 1.77 13.15
N THR A 304 18.25 2.76 13.03
CA THR A 304 18.08 3.87 12.06
C THR A 304 17.96 3.33 10.64
N TRP A 305 18.80 2.37 10.25
CA TRP A 305 18.71 1.76 8.93
C TRP A 305 17.40 0.99 8.72
N LYS A 306 16.97 0.20 9.72
CA LYS A 306 15.69 -0.52 9.68
C LYS A 306 14.51 0.44 9.51
N LEU A 307 14.49 1.52 10.27
CA LEU A 307 13.45 2.55 10.18
C LEU A 307 13.43 3.21 8.80
N MET A 308 14.59 3.53 8.22
CA MET A 308 14.66 4.10 6.87
C MET A 308 14.10 3.16 5.79
N LEU A 309 14.35 1.84 5.92
CA LEU A 309 13.74 0.84 5.04
C LEU A 309 12.23 0.76 5.27
N LYS A 310 11.78 0.79 6.53
CA LYS A 310 10.36 0.71 6.91
C LYS A 310 9.54 1.88 6.37
N VAL A 311 9.96 3.12 6.60
CA VAL A 311 9.21 4.31 6.16
C VAL A 311 9.20 4.50 4.63
N THR A 312 10.00 3.71 3.90
CA THR A 312 10.01 3.67 2.44
C THR A 312 9.39 2.39 1.85
N ASP A 313 8.82 1.51 2.69
CA ASP A 313 8.28 0.20 2.31
C ASP A 313 9.30 -0.67 1.56
N ARG A 314 10.52 -0.75 2.11
CA ARG A 314 11.68 -1.49 1.55
C ARG A 314 12.27 -2.50 2.54
N GLU A 315 11.50 -2.91 3.54
CA GLU A 315 11.97 -3.87 4.56
C GLU A 315 12.40 -5.20 3.92
N GLU A 316 11.69 -5.67 2.90
CA GLU A 316 12.00 -6.94 2.22
C GLU A 316 13.21 -6.86 1.29
N GLU A 317 13.41 -5.73 0.62
CA GLU A 317 14.54 -5.59 -0.30
C GLU A 317 15.84 -5.26 0.41
N GLU A 318 15.79 -4.68 1.61
CA GLU A 318 16.96 -4.33 2.42
C GLU A 318 17.92 -3.32 1.78
N TRP A 319 17.51 -2.64 0.70
CA TRP A 319 18.26 -1.57 0.06
C TRP A 319 17.37 -0.40 -0.41
N LEU A 320 17.93 0.80 -0.37
CA LEU A 320 17.30 2.02 -0.86
C LEU A 320 17.83 2.41 -2.24
N GLY A 321 16.94 2.44 -3.23
CA GLY A 321 17.22 2.97 -4.55
C GLY A 321 17.25 4.49 -4.58
N LEU A 322 17.76 5.04 -5.68
CA LEU A 322 17.87 6.49 -5.83
C LEU A 322 16.52 7.21 -5.71
N GLU A 323 15.46 6.63 -6.27
CA GLU A 323 14.12 7.20 -6.18
C GLU A 323 13.54 7.12 -4.76
N ASN A 324 13.87 6.10 -3.97
CA ASN A 324 13.48 6.03 -2.55
C ASN A 324 14.15 7.13 -1.74
N ILE A 325 15.43 7.42 -2.03
CA ILE A 325 16.20 8.45 -1.32
C ILE A 325 15.72 9.85 -1.71
N LYS A 326 15.44 10.09 -3.00
CA LYS A 326 14.92 11.36 -3.51
C LYS A 326 13.50 11.69 -3.06
N ASN A 327 12.71 10.67 -2.72
CA ASN A 327 11.34 10.83 -2.22
C ASN A 327 11.21 10.38 -0.76
N PHE A 328 12.32 10.33 -0.02
CA PHE A 328 12.34 9.98 1.38
C PHE A 328 11.45 10.95 2.19
N PRO A 329 10.57 10.45 3.08
CA PRO A 329 9.67 11.32 3.82
C PRO A 329 10.41 12.35 4.70
N CYS A 330 10.11 13.63 4.50
CA CYS A 330 10.80 14.74 5.18
C CYS A 330 10.61 14.69 6.71
N ASP A 331 9.39 14.38 7.16
CA ASP A 331 9.02 14.34 8.57
C ASP A 331 9.79 13.23 9.32
N ASP A 332 9.94 12.07 8.68
CA ASP A 332 10.69 10.92 9.19
C ASP A 332 12.20 11.24 9.25
N LEU A 333 12.77 11.84 8.19
CA LEU A 333 14.19 12.25 8.15
C LEU A 333 14.53 13.26 9.25
N LEU A 334 13.64 14.23 9.45
CA LEU A 334 13.76 15.25 10.48
C LEU A 334 13.64 14.64 11.88
N THR A 335 12.77 13.65 12.08
CA THR A 335 12.61 12.96 13.36
C THR A 335 13.86 12.16 13.70
N LEU A 336 14.38 11.38 12.75
CA LEU A 336 15.65 10.65 12.90
C LEU A 336 16.80 11.61 13.27
N ASP A 337 16.98 12.69 12.51
CA ASP A 337 18.06 13.65 12.78
C ASP A 337 17.94 14.30 14.16
N ARG A 338 16.75 14.76 14.53
CA ARG A 338 16.49 15.37 15.85
C ARG A 338 16.83 14.43 16.99
N LEU A 339 16.49 13.16 16.88
CA LEU A 339 16.82 12.15 17.89
C LEU A 339 18.35 11.99 18.01
N TRP A 340 19.04 11.79 16.88
CA TRP A 340 20.49 11.67 16.85
C TRP A 340 21.20 12.89 17.44
N VAL A 341 20.84 14.10 17.01
CA VAL A 341 21.45 15.35 17.49
C VAL A 341 21.17 15.57 18.98
N LYS A 342 19.92 15.38 19.43
CA LYS A 342 19.51 15.59 20.83
C LYS A 342 20.33 14.73 21.78
N TYR A 343 20.42 13.43 21.50
CA TYR A 343 21.07 12.49 22.41
C TYR A 343 22.59 12.49 22.28
N SER A 344 23.14 12.64 21.07
CA SER A 344 24.61 12.75 20.89
C SER A 344 25.17 13.97 21.62
N LYS A 345 24.54 15.14 21.44
CA LYS A 345 24.97 16.40 22.09
C LYS A 345 24.93 16.31 23.60
N ARG A 346 23.96 15.59 24.17
CA ARG A 346 23.85 15.36 25.63
C ARG A 346 25.07 14.65 26.20
N TYR A 347 25.73 13.80 25.42
CA TYR A 347 26.90 13.03 25.84
C TYR A 347 28.23 13.60 25.30
N GLY A 348 28.20 14.80 24.70
CA GLY A 348 29.40 15.47 24.17
C GLY A 348 29.86 14.97 22.81
N TYR A 349 28.98 14.31 22.06
CA TYR A 349 29.18 13.91 20.67
C TYR A 349 28.39 14.81 19.73
N GLU A 350 28.74 14.80 18.45
CA GLU A 350 28.02 15.53 17.40
C GLU A 350 27.68 14.53 16.29
N PHE A 351 26.53 13.86 16.43
CA PHE A 351 25.99 12.91 15.45
C PHE A 351 24.67 13.42 14.87
N GLY A 352 24.35 12.99 13.66
CA GLY A 352 23.15 13.40 12.94
C GLY A 352 23.41 13.63 11.45
N PHE A 353 22.34 13.55 10.67
CA PHE A 353 22.37 13.84 9.24
C PHE A 353 22.64 15.33 8.97
N SER A 354 22.15 16.23 9.81
CA SER A 354 22.43 17.67 9.73
C SER A 354 23.90 17.99 10.02
N VAL A 355 24.53 17.25 10.95
CA VAL A 355 25.98 17.33 11.20
C VAL A 355 26.77 16.84 9.99
N GLN A 356 26.39 15.69 9.41
CA GLN A 356 27.01 15.17 8.19
C GLN A 356 26.86 16.13 7.01
N LYS A 357 25.67 16.72 6.82
CA LYS A 357 25.40 17.74 5.81
C LYS A 357 26.35 18.92 5.95
N GLN A 358 26.51 19.45 7.17
CA GLN A 358 27.43 20.57 7.43
C GLN A 358 28.88 20.20 7.08
N ILE A 359 29.34 19.02 7.48
CA ILE A 359 30.70 18.54 7.16
C ILE A 359 30.88 18.38 5.63
N TYR A 360 29.87 17.89 4.93
CA TYR A 360 29.90 17.74 3.48
C TYR A 360 30.06 19.09 2.76
N ILE A 361 29.32 20.11 3.19
CA ILE A 361 29.46 21.49 2.67
C ILE A 361 30.86 22.04 2.95
N GLU A 362 31.38 21.85 4.17
CA GLU A 362 32.74 22.28 4.54
C GLU A 362 33.85 21.59 3.74
N CYS A 363 33.59 20.37 3.24
CA CYS A 363 34.48 19.65 2.33
C CYS A 363 34.41 20.15 0.88
N GLY A 364 33.54 21.13 0.58
CA GLY A 364 33.33 21.69 -0.75
C GLY A 364 32.24 20.97 -1.56
N GLY A 365 31.32 20.28 -0.89
CA GLY A 365 30.15 19.67 -1.52
C GLY A 365 29.06 20.68 -1.85
N ASP A 366 28.40 20.45 -2.98
CA ASP A 366 27.19 21.18 -3.39
C ASP A 366 25.93 20.35 -3.05
N LEU A 367 24.83 21.02 -2.75
CA LEU A 367 23.51 20.46 -2.46
C LEU A 367 22.59 20.47 -3.70
N ASP A 368 23.18 20.55 -4.90
CA ASP A 368 22.49 20.56 -6.19
C ASP A 368 21.82 19.22 -6.58
N SER A 369 21.74 18.28 -5.63
CA SER A 369 21.22 16.92 -5.86
C SER A 369 21.96 16.17 -6.97
N SER A 370 23.26 16.43 -7.15
CA SER A 370 24.14 15.65 -8.01
C SER A 370 25.06 14.73 -7.20
N HIS A 371 25.69 13.75 -7.86
CA HIS A 371 26.69 12.92 -7.19
C HIS A 371 27.95 13.77 -6.91
N PRO A 372 28.56 13.64 -5.73
CA PRO A 372 29.76 14.40 -5.39
C PRO A 372 30.93 13.98 -6.29
N SER A 373 31.86 14.91 -6.53
CA SER A 373 33.16 14.53 -7.10
C SER A 373 33.93 13.60 -6.15
N ASP A 374 34.73 12.68 -6.70
CA ASP A 374 35.52 11.72 -5.90
C ASP A 374 36.35 12.43 -4.82
N LYS A 375 37.00 13.55 -5.18
CA LYS A 375 37.80 14.37 -4.26
C LYS A 375 36.98 14.95 -3.11
N THR A 376 35.76 15.40 -3.36
CA THR A 376 34.87 15.92 -2.32
C THR A 376 34.41 14.79 -1.41
N TRP A 377 34.05 13.66 -2.02
CA TRP A 377 33.57 12.48 -1.30
C TRP A 377 34.65 11.87 -0.40
N GLU A 378 35.89 11.76 -0.89
CA GLU A 378 37.04 11.31 -0.09
C GLU A 378 37.29 12.23 1.09
N LYS A 379 37.34 13.55 0.88
CA LYS A 379 37.50 14.53 1.98
C LYS A 379 36.39 14.41 3.02
N PHE A 380 35.14 14.23 2.59
CA PHE A 380 34.01 14.02 3.48
C PHE A 380 34.17 12.74 4.29
N CYS A 381 34.45 11.61 3.62
CA CYS A 381 34.71 10.33 4.25
C CYS A 381 35.87 10.40 5.24
N ASP A 382 36.97 11.05 4.89
CA ASP A 382 38.13 11.23 5.75
C ASP A 382 37.79 12.03 6.99
N ARG A 383 36.91 13.04 6.88
CA ARG A 383 36.53 13.91 8.00
C ARG A 383 35.58 13.23 8.97
N ILE A 384 34.60 12.48 8.47
CA ILE A 384 33.65 11.72 9.31
C ILE A 384 34.24 10.40 9.85
N ASN A 385 35.30 9.88 9.23
CA ASN A 385 36.03 8.68 9.68
C ASN A 385 37.40 8.99 10.29
N SER A 386 37.74 10.27 10.50
CA SER A 386 39.04 10.66 11.04
C SER A 386 39.18 10.15 12.48
N LYS A 387 39.86 8.98 12.62
CA LYS A 387 40.18 8.17 13.82
C LYS A 387 39.43 6.83 13.99
N SER A 388 38.82 6.29 12.94
CA SER A 388 38.18 4.95 12.98
C SER A 388 39.13 3.73 13.06
N PHE A 389 40.46 3.92 13.11
CA PHE A 389 41.41 2.78 13.13
C PHE A 389 41.60 2.08 14.49
N LEU A 390 40.77 2.37 15.50
CA LEU A 390 40.75 1.58 16.74
C LEU A 390 39.33 1.07 17.03
N LEU A 391 39.05 -0.03 16.33
CA LEU A 391 38.12 -1.12 16.66
C LEU A 391 37.62 -1.09 18.11
N TRP A 392 36.32 -0.90 18.29
CA TRP A 392 35.37 -1.83 18.94
C TRP A 392 35.81 -2.63 20.19
N LYS A 393 36.79 -2.16 20.96
CA LYS A 393 37.21 -2.70 22.24
C LYS A 393 37.61 -1.56 23.16
N GLY A 394 36.77 -1.33 24.15
CA GLY A 394 37.15 -0.84 25.47
C GLY A 394 37.95 0.47 25.52
N SER A 395 37.31 1.52 26.04
CA SER A 395 37.93 2.74 26.56
C SER A 395 38.71 3.59 25.54
N GLY A 396 38.02 4.56 24.93
CA GLY A 396 38.67 5.65 24.19
C GLY A 396 37.66 6.67 23.70
N ARG A 397 37.89 7.95 23.99
CA ARG A 397 36.97 9.07 23.69
C ARG A 397 36.59 9.10 22.20
N TYR A 398 35.33 8.83 21.88
CA TYR A 398 34.76 9.13 20.56
C TYR A 398 34.81 10.66 20.37
N ARG A 399 35.58 11.16 19.40
CA ARG A 399 35.57 12.57 18.98
C ARG A 399 35.35 12.65 17.47
N ASP A 400 34.54 11.73 16.94
CA ASP A 400 34.41 11.56 15.52
C ASP A 400 33.12 12.26 15.09
N LEU A 401 33.27 13.52 14.67
CA LEU A 401 32.16 14.38 14.23
C LEU A 401 31.42 13.74 13.05
N GLY A 402 30.10 13.60 13.15
CA GLY A 402 29.25 13.13 12.06
C GLY A 402 29.43 11.66 11.67
N HIS A 403 30.18 10.86 12.44
CA HIS A 403 30.41 9.45 12.09
C HIS A 403 29.12 8.61 12.06
N LEU A 404 28.13 8.97 12.88
CA LEU A 404 26.83 8.31 12.96
C LEU A 404 25.69 9.28 12.64
N PRO A 405 24.56 8.78 12.10
CA PRO A 405 24.35 7.39 11.66
C PRO A 405 25.16 7.02 10.40
N SER A 406 25.61 5.77 10.31
CA SER A 406 26.52 5.24 9.28
C SER A 406 25.86 4.97 7.91
N VAL A 407 24.69 5.55 7.67
CA VAL A 407 23.89 5.34 6.43
C VAL A 407 24.70 5.63 5.16
N TYR A 408 25.62 6.59 5.21
CA TYR A 408 26.52 6.90 4.08
C TYR A 408 27.38 5.70 3.64
N GLN A 409 27.64 4.74 4.53
CA GLN A 409 28.36 3.51 4.18
C GLN A 409 27.49 2.55 3.35
N LYS A 410 26.16 2.60 3.53
CA LYS A 410 25.20 1.72 2.85
C LYS A 410 24.75 2.27 1.51
N ILE A 411 24.58 3.60 1.40
CA ILE A 411 24.11 4.26 0.16
C ILE A 411 25.20 5.09 -0.55
N ALA A 412 26.43 5.08 -0.01
CA ALA A 412 27.59 5.78 -0.57
C ALA A 412 27.28 7.26 -0.88
N GLY A 413 27.80 7.77 -2.00
CA GLY A 413 27.58 9.14 -2.46
C GLY A 413 26.11 9.53 -2.67
N ARG A 414 25.16 8.57 -2.63
CA ARG A 414 23.73 8.90 -2.71
C ARG A 414 23.18 9.55 -1.42
N ILE A 415 23.93 9.54 -0.32
CA ILE A 415 23.49 10.24 0.90
C ILE A 415 23.33 11.75 0.69
N VAL A 416 24.03 12.34 -0.29
CA VAL A 416 23.92 13.78 -0.62
C VAL A 416 22.51 14.19 -1.04
N PHE A 417 21.71 13.24 -1.56
CA PHE A 417 20.30 13.49 -1.86
C PHE A 417 19.49 13.73 -0.58
N LEU A 418 19.81 13.06 0.54
CA LEU A 418 19.22 13.36 1.85
C LEU A 418 19.69 14.73 2.34
N PHE A 419 20.96 15.09 2.16
CA PHE A 419 21.47 16.41 2.56
C PHE A 419 20.82 17.57 1.79
N SER A 420 20.32 17.30 0.58
CA SER A 420 19.65 18.29 -0.26
C SER A 420 18.24 18.65 0.23
N TYR A 421 17.68 17.91 1.20
CA TYR A 421 16.39 18.26 1.79
C TYR A 421 16.50 19.56 2.58
N PRO A 422 15.63 20.55 2.33
CA PRO A 422 15.64 21.83 3.07
C PRO A 422 15.30 21.70 4.55
N SER A 423 14.67 20.59 4.95
CA SER A 423 14.26 20.32 6.33
C SER A 423 15.41 19.93 7.26
N LEU A 424 16.54 19.46 6.70
CA LEU A 424 17.82 19.21 7.39
C LEU A 424 18.70 20.45 7.35
#